data_AF-C4ZGS3-F1
#
_entry.id   AF-C4ZGS3-F1
#
_cell.length_a   1.000
_cell.length_b   1.000
_cell.length_c   1.000
_cell.angle_alpha   90.00
_cell.angle_beta   90.00
_cell.angle_gamma   90.00
#
_symmetry.space_group_name_H-M   'P 1'
#
loop_
_entity.id
_entity.type
_entity.pdbx_description
1 polymer ?
#
loop_
_entity_poly.entity_id
_entity_poly.type
_entity_poly.pdbx_seq_one_letter_code
_entity_poly.pdbx_strand_id
1 'polypeptide(L)' 'MMKIYICPDCGWIRMVSRRKEVECFKCGRPQMRLTNLEFGKYTNMSEKERQDYADAWLYIHRKKEK' A
#
# COMPACT_ATOMS: atom_id res chain seq x y z
N MET A 1 -15.10 1.70 7.65
CA MET A 1 -14.25 0.50 7.46
C MET A 1 -12.85 0.96 7.06
N MET A 2 -11.79 0.47 7.71
CA MET A 2 -10.42 0.85 7.37
C MET A 2 -9.99 0.17 6.06
N LYS A 3 -9.47 0.96 5.12
CA LYS A 3 -8.91 0.48 3.86
C LYS A 3 -7.40 0.69 3.86
N ILE A 4 -6.68 -0.24 3.25
CA ILE A 4 -5.22 -0.20 3.16
C ILE A 4 -4.83 0.18 1.75
N TYR A 5 -3.98 1.18 1.63
CA TYR A 5 -3.46 1.68 0.36
C TYR A 5 -1.94 1.48 0.31
N ILE A 6 -1.42 1.16 -0.86
CA ILE A 6 0.01 1.04 -1.14
C ILE A 6 0.44 2.04 -2.21
N CYS A 7 1.60 2.65 -2.02
CA CYS A 7 2.20 3.51 -3.02
C CYS A 7 2.82 2.66 -4.13
N PRO A 8 2.45 2.86 -5.40
CA PRO A 8 3.01 2.08 -6.51
C PRO A 8 4.47 2.41 -6.84
N ASP A 9 5.02 3.53 -6.35
CA ASP A 9 6.41 3.91 -6.63
C ASP A 9 7.38 3.43 -5.55
N CYS A 10 7.00 3.58 -4.28
CA CYS A 10 7.91 3.35 -3.16
C CYS A 10 7.42 2.29 -2.17
N GLY A 11 6.26 1.68 -2.41
CA GLY A 11 5.72 0.59 -1.59
C GLY A 11 5.17 1.02 -0.23
N TRP A 12 5.17 2.33 0.08
CA TRP A 12 4.67 2.81 1.37
C TRP A 12 3.20 2.42 1.57
N ILE A 13 2.87 1.85 2.72
CA ILE A 13 1.52 1.42 3.05
C ILE A 13 0.87 2.40 4.02
N ARG A 14 -0.39 2.74 3.77
CA ARG A 14 -1.17 3.68 4.58
C ARG A 14 -2.59 3.17 4.82
N MET A 15 -3.06 3.34 6.05
CA MET A 15 -4.42 3.00 6.46
C MET A 15 -5.32 4.24 6.40
N VAL A 16 -6.44 4.17 5.69
CA VAL A 16 -7.35 5.30 5.45
C VAL A 16 -8.81 4.87 5.55
N SER A 17 -9.65 5.65 6.26
CA SER A 17 -11.05 5.28 6.52
C SER A 17 -12.04 5.87 5.53
N ARG A 18 -11.89 7.15 5.18
CA ARG A 18 -12.90 7.94 4.47
C ARG A 18 -12.38 8.71 3.24
N ARG A 19 -11.07 8.93 3.09
CA ARG A 19 -10.54 9.74 1.98
C ARG A 19 -10.57 8.95 0.67
N LYS A 20 -11.06 9.60 -0.39
CA LYS A 20 -11.05 9.07 -1.76
C LYS A 20 -9.67 9.21 -2.41
N GLU A 21 -9.00 10.32 -2.13
CA GLU A 21 -7.67 10.62 -2.65
C GLU A 21 -6.64 10.40 -1.54
N VAL A 22 -5.76 9.43 -1.77
CA VAL A 22 -4.77 9.00 -0.79
C VAL A 22 -3.40 9.28 -1.35
N GLU A 23 -2.76 10.29 -0.76
CA GLU A 23 -1.40 10.66 -1.08
C GLU A 23 -0.39 9.87 -0.24
N CYS A 24 0.70 9.46 -0.89
CA CYS A 24 1.85 8.86 -0.25
C CYS A 24 2.69 9.94 0.44
N PHE A 25 2.82 9.86 1.76
CA PHE A 25 3.66 10.79 2.52
C PHE A 25 5.16 10.70 2.22
N LYS A 26 5.63 9.57 1.68
CA LYS A 26 7.06 9.36 1.44
C LYS A 26 7.54 9.97 0.12
N CYS A 27 6.71 9.97 -0.92
CA CYS A 27 7.08 10.44 -2.25
C CYS A 27 6.10 11.45 -2.86
N GLY A 28 5.05 11.85 -2.14
CA GLY A 28 4.07 12.85 -2.59
C GLY A 28 3.11 12.35 -3.67
N ARG A 29 3.11 11.06 -4.04
CA ARG A 29 2.21 10.54 -5.09
C ARG A 29 0.75 10.62 -4.62
N PRO A 30 -0.13 11.39 -5.29
CA PRO A 30 -1.51 11.62 -4.85
C PRO A 30 -2.46 10.43 -5.09
N GLN A 31 -2.06 9.47 -5.92
CA GLN A 31 -2.87 8.30 -6.28
C GLN A 31 -2.22 7.00 -5.78
N MET A 32 -2.34 6.73 -4.48
CA MET A 32 -2.04 5.39 -3.96
C MET A 32 -3.10 4.37 -4.41
N ARG A 33 -2.69 3.09 -4.50
CA ARG A 33 -3.55 1.98 -4.95
C ARG A 33 -4.16 1.27 -3.74
N LEU A 34 -5.44 0.94 -3.82
CA LEU A 34 -6.11 0.12 -2.81
C LEU A 34 -5.53 -1.30 -2.86
N THR A 35 -5.23 -1.88 -1.70
CA THR A 35 -4.80 -3.27 -1.58
C THR A 35 -5.98 -4.17 -1.19
N ASN A 36 -5.80 -5.47 -1.41
CA ASN A 36 -6.73 -6.50 -0.91
C ASN A 36 -6.41 -6.91 0.53
N LEU A 37 -5.53 -6.19 1.24
CA LEU A 37 -5.25 -6.47 2.65
C LEU A 37 -6.39 -5.99 3.52
N GLU A 38 -6.90 -6.90 4.33
CA GLU A 38 -7.80 -6.54 5.42
C GLU A 38 -7.03 -5.90 6.58
N PHE A 39 -7.68 -4.96 7.26
CA PHE A 39 -7.08 -4.24 8.38
C PHE A 39 -6.56 -5.16 9.48
N GLY A 40 -7.35 -6.17 9.89
CA GLY A 40 -6.96 -7.11 10.95
C GLY A 40 -5.72 -7.94 10.59
N LYS A 41 -5.56 -8.30 9.31
CA LYS A 41 -4.36 -9.01 8.86
C LYS A 41 -3.13 -8.10 8.92
N TYR A 42 -3.23 -6.86 8.46
CA TYR A 42 -2.13 -5.92 8.46
C TYR A 42 -1.65 -5.53 9.86
N THR A 43 -2.57 -5.40 10.83
CA THR A 43 -2.20 -5.12 12.23
C THR A 43 -1.44 -6.27 12.87
N ASN A 44 -1.70 -7.51 12.45
CA ASN A 44 -1.02 -8.70 12.94
C ASN A 44 0.30 -9.00 12.20
N MET A 45 0.55 -8.36 11.05
CA MET A 45 1.81 -8.50 10.33
C MET A 45 2.94 -7.75 11.04
N SER A 46 4.08 -8.42 11.15
CA SER A 46 5.36 -7.82 11.55
C SER A 46 5.85 -6.80 10.51
N GLU A 47 6.81 -5.96 10.91
CA GLU A 47 7.41 -4.98 10.00
C GLU A 47 8.06 -5.66 8.78
N LYS A 48 8.72 -6.81 8.98
CA LYS A 48 9.30 -7.61 7.91
C LYS A 48 8.25 -8.11 6.92
N GLU A 49 7.16 -8.70 7.42
CA GLU A 49 6.08 -9.18 6.54
C GLU A 49 5.42 -8.04 5.76
N ARG A 50 5.33 -6.83 6.34
CA ARG A 50 4.82 -5.65 5.62
C ARG A 50 5.78 -5.24 4.50
N GLN A 51 7.09 -5.28 4.76
CA GLN A 51 8.13 -5.00 3.77
C GLN A 51 8.07 -6.02 2.63
N ASP A 52 8.05 -7.32 2.96
CA ASP A 52 7.98 -8.42 2.00
C ASP A 52 6.70 -8.33 1.14
N TYR A 53 5.56 -7.97 1.75
CA TYR A 53 4.31 -7.72 1.03
C TYR A 53 4.44 -6.56 0.05
N ALA A 54 5.02 -5.44 0.49
CA ALA A 54 5.19 -4.26 -0.35
C ALA A 54 6.10 -4.57 -1.55
N ASP A 55 7.22 -5.27 -1.33
CA ASP A 55 8.17 -5.65 -2.36
C ASP A 55 7.55 -6.61 -3.38
N ALA A 56 6.80 -7.63 -2.91
CA ALA A 56 6.07 -8.53 -3.79
C ALA A 56 4.99 -7.79 -4.60
N TRP A 57 4.25 -6.88 -3.96
CA TRP A 57 3.23 -6.08 -4.64
C TRP A 57 3.84 -5.21 -5.74
N LEU A 58 4.94 -4.51 -5.43
CA LEU A 58 5.68 -3.69 -6.40
C LEU A 58 6.21 -4.55 -7.54
N TYR A 59 6.78 -5.72 -7.27
CA TYR A 59 7.29 -6.61 -8.31
C TYR A 59 6.22 -7.01 -9.34
N ILE A 60 5.01 -7.33 -8.88
CA ILE A 60 3.89 -7.75 -9.74
C ILE A 60 3.33 -6.55 -10.54
N HIS A 61 3.16 -5.40 -9.90
CA HIS A 61 2.44 -4.27 -10.49
C HIS A 61 3.34 -3.33 -11.30
N ARG A 62 4.63 -3.20 -10.94
CA ARG A 62 5.60 -2.37 -11.66
C ARG A 62 5.95 -2.92 -13.05
N LYS A 63 5.82 -4.23 -13.26
CA LYS A 63 6.05 -4.87 -14.57
C LYS A 63 4.96 -4.54 -15.62
N LYS A 64 3.79 -4.04 -15.20
CA LYS A 64 2.68 -3.72 -16.12
C LYS A 64 2.75 -2.31 -16.73
N GLU A 65 3.67 -1.45 -16.28
CA GLU A 65 3.80 -0.07 -16.78
C GLU A 65 4.91 0.11 -17.84
N LYS A 66 5.36 -0.97 -18.50
CA LYS A 66 6.29 -0.91 -19.64
C LYS A 66 5.62 -1.35 -20.94
#